data_AF-A0A7J7JJZ9-F1
#
_entry.id   AF-A0A7J7JJZ9-F1
#
_cell.length_a   1.000
_cell.length_b   1.000
_cell.length_c   1.000
_cell.angle_alpha   90.00
_cell.angle_beta   90.00
_cell.angle_gamma   90.00
#
_symmetry.space_group_name_H-M   'P 1'
#
loop_
_entity.id
_entity.type
_entity.pdbx_description
1 polymer ?
#
loop_
_entity_poly.entity_id
_entity_poly.type
_entity_poly.pdbx_seq_one_letter_code
_entity_poly.pdbx_strand_id
1 'polypeptide(L)'
;MSRYSAQKQFWKASKQSPAADAADAVLLTKLHHAAETEKKQNDQESSKLIGTDVQYGEVVQLLHLKSNKYLTVNKRLPAQLEKNAMKVTLDMAGDEGSWFYILPFYKLRVTGDKVVVGDKVTLNPVNAGQPLHASNYELVDNPGCKEVNAVNCNTSWKIVLFMDYKENQDDILKGGTWTTGRSSATSATSSHALWEVEVVQHDPCRQGSAHWNSLLRFKHLATGQYLAAEIDNDTRPDSMRDKLRGPANTPVYTLVPVPHGHDIASIFELDPTTMTRGDSLVPRSSYVRLRHLCTNTWVHSTSLAIDVDDEKPIMNKVGCASIKEDKEAFAIVPVSPQEVRDLDFANDASKELGDIAGKLERGSISPNEKSFAQFTRFVTQLLKKIIFFVGDDQYNGEGKHGDPLEMDFVIKDRERQKLLREQHILKQIFKILQAPFQDHGEGSMLSMEDLADQRHRPFRHICQLCYRVLKLSQVTMVTMCK
;
A
#
# COMPACT_ATOMS: atom_id res chain seq x y z
N MET A 1 8.27 10.68 -22.63
CA MET A 1 7.02 11.22 -22.04
C MET A 1 5.87 10.34 -22.50
N SER A 2 5.05 9.85 -21.59
CA SER A 2 3.87 9.05 -21.94
C SER A 2 2.82 9.89 -22.68
N ARG A 3 2.18 9.28 -23.68
CA ARG A 3 1.07 9.88 -24.44
C ARG A 3 -0.26 9.50 -23.78
N TYR A 4 -1.21 10.45 -23.79
CA TYR A 4 -2.52 10.31 -23.14
C TYR A 4 -3.70 10.55 -24.10
N SER A 5 -3.45 10.54 -25.40
CA SER A 5 -4.41 10.99 -26.40
C SER A 5 -5.57 10.01 -26.57
N ALA A 6 -5.26 8.72 -26.73
CA ALA A 6 -6.26 7.66 -26.92
C ALA A 6 -7.01 7.39 -25.60
N GLN A 7 -6.29 7.35 -24.48
CA GLN A 7 -6.89 7.20 -23.15
C GLN A 7 -7.89 8.32 -22.84
N LYS A 8 -7.54 9.59 -23.14
CA LYS A 8 -8.44 10.74 -22.98
C LYS A 8 -9.68 10.64 -23.85
N GLN A 9 -9.56 10.18 -25.10
CA GLN A 9 -10.70 9.96 -25.99
C GLN A 9 -11.62 8.86 -25.47
N PHE A 10 -11.06 7.72 -25.05
CA PHE A 10 -11.80 6.64 -24.43
C PHE A 10 -12.57 7.13 -23.20
N TRP A 11 -11.89 7.77 -22.23
CA TRP A 11 -12.54 8.27 -21.02
C TRP A 11 -13.61 9.32 -21.27
N LYS A 12 -13.45 10.14 -22.31
CA LYS A 12 -14.49 11.11 -22.72
C LYS A 12 -15.71 10.37 -23.27
N ALA A 13 -15.52 9.39 -24.15
CA ALA A 13 -16.60 8.58 -24.70
C ALA A 13 -17.35 7.79 -23.61
N SER A 14 -16.62 7.14 -22.69
CA SER A 14 -17.18 6.39 -21.56
C SER A 14 -17.99 7.26 -20.59
N LYS A 15 -17.73 8.57 -20.54
CA LYS A 15 -18.49 9.52 -19.72
C LYS A 15 -19.76 10.04 -20.40
N GLN A 16 -19.82 9.99 -21.74
CA GLN A 16 -20.88 10.60 -22.54
C GLN A 16 -21.93 9.59 -23.02
N SER A 17 -21.56 8.32 -23.29
CA SER A 17 -22.50 7.26 -23.65
C SER A 17 -22.68 6.24 -22.52
N PRO A 18 -23.85 6.15 -21.86
CA PRO A 18 -24.32 4.85 -21.40
C PRO A 18 -24.59 4.02 -22.67
N ALA A 19 -24.07 2.80 -22.76
CA ALA A 19 -24.10 1.96 -23.96
C ALA A 19 -25.54 1.56 -24.38
N ALA A 20 -26.32 2.50 -24.91
CA ALA A 20 -27.70 2.30 -25.34
C ALA A 20 -27.79 1.81 -26.79
N ASP A 21 -26.79 2.10 -27.63
CA ASP A 21 -26.73 1.72 -29.04
C ASP A 21 -25.56 0.77 -29.36
N ALA A 22 -25.80 -0.21 -30.23
CA ALA A 22 -24.79 -1.22 -30.61
C ALA A 22 -23.58 -0.59 -31.34
N ALA A 23 -23.80 0.49 -32.10
CA ALA A 23 -22.73 1.24 -32.77
C ALA A 23 -21.80 1.93 -31.76
N ASP A 24 -22.38 2.49 -30.69
CA ASP A 24 -21.64 3.12 -29.59
C ASP A 24 -20.80 2.08 -28.82
N ALA A 25 -21.33 0.88 -28.62
CA ALA A 25 -20.59 -0.22 -27.97
C ALA A 25 -19.36 -0.67 -28.78
N VAL A 26 -19.50 -0.76 -30.12
CA VAL A 26 -18.38 -1.09 -31.02
C VAL A 26 -17.33 0.02 -31.02
N LEU A 27 -17.75 1.29 -31.07
CA LEU A 27 -16.84 2.44 -30.98
C LEU A 27 -16.09 2.44 -29.65
N LEU A 28 -16.80 2.23 -28.54
CA LEU A 28 -16.20 2.19 -27.21
C LEU A 28 -15.16 1.07 -27.07
N THR A 29 -15.46 -0.10 -27.64
CA THR A 29 -14.52 -1.24 -27.68
C THR A 29 -13.26 -0.91 -28.48
N LYS A 30 -13.40 -0.24 -29.62
CA LYS A 30 -12.24 0.21 -30.43
C LYS A 30 -11.41 1.25 -29.69
N LEU A 31 -12.06 2.22 -29.03
CA LEU A 31 -11.37 3.22 -28.22
C LEU A 31 -10.65 2.60 -27.01
N HIS A 32 -11.25 1.60 -26.37
CA HIS A 32 -10.62 0.83 -25.30
C HIS A 32 -9.35 0.12 -25.80
N HIS A 33 -9.44 -0.57 -26.94
CA HIS A 33 -8.28 -1.24 -27.54
C HIS A 33 -7.16 -0.26 -27.92
N ALA A 34 -7.52 0.92 -28.45
CA ALA A 34 -6.56 1.97 -28.76
C ALA A 34 -5.89 2.52 -27.49
N ALA A 35 -6.64 2.73 -26.41
CA ALA A 35 -6.11 3.19 -25.13
C ALA A 35 -5.13 2.18 -24.50
N GLU A 36 -5.46 0.88 -24.54
CA GLU A 36 -4.58 -0.19 -24.06
C GLU A 36 -3.31 -0.33 -24.92
N THR A 37 -3.42 -0.13 -26.23
CA THR A 37 -2.27 -0.14 -27.13
C THR A 37 -1.35 1.06 -26.86
N GLU A 38 -1.91 2.26 -26.67
CA GLU A 38 -1.17 3.47 -26.26
C GLU A 38 -0.44 3.25 -24.93
N LYS A 39 -1.11 2.65 -23.94
CA LYS A 39 -0.51 2.30 -22.65
C LYS A 39 0.67 1.35 -22.80
N LYS A 40 0.49 0.25 -23.53
CA LYS A 40 1.57 -0.71 -23.80
C LYS A 40 2.77 -0.07 -24.52
N GLN A 41 2.50 0.85 -25.44
CA GLN A 41 3.56 1.60 -26.13
C GLN A 41 4.30 2.53 -25.15
N ASN A 42 3.59 3.24 -24.27
CA ASN A 42 4.21 4.08 -23.25
C ASN A 42 5.14 3.27 -22.33
N ASP A 43 4.71 2.07 -21.89
CA ASP A 43 5.52 1.20 -21.04
C ASP A 43 6.80 0.72 -21.75
N GLN A 44 6.69 0.38 -23.04
CA GLN A 44 7.84 0.00 -23.87
C GLN A 44 8.80 1.15 -24.12
N GLU A 45 8.29 2.36 -24.40
CA GLU A 45 9.11 3.56 -24.58
C GLU A 45 9.81 3.94 -23.26
N SER A 46 9.09 3.89 -22.13
CA SER A 46 9.64 4.14 -20.79
C SER A 46 10.77 3.16 -20.44
N SER A 47 10.57 1.87 -20.72
CA SER A 47 11.59 0.84 -20.45
C SER A 47 12.90 1.08 -21.21
N LYS A 48 12.84 1.68 -22.40
CA LYS A 48 14.03 2.04 -23.20
C LYS A 48 14.81 3.23 -22.65
N LEU A 49 14.17 4.06 -21.81
CA LEU A 49 14.80 5.24 -21.20
C LEU A 49 15.47 4.91 -19.85
N ILE A 50 15.37 3.67 -19.36
CA ILE A 50 16.05 3.28 -18.12
C ILE A 50 17.56 3.47 -18.28
N GLY A 51 18.14 4.24 -17.35
CA GLY A 51 19.57 4.55 -17.31
C GLY A 51 20.00 5.78 -18.09
N THR A 52 19.07 6.54 -18.68
CA THR A 52 19.39 7.86 -19.25
C THR A 52 19.43 8.94 -18.16
N ASP A 53 20.39 9.85 -18.25
CA ASP A 53 20.48 11.00 -17.34
C ASP A 53 19.34 12.00 -17.60
N VAL A 54 18.71 12.48 -16.54
CA VAL A 54 17.69 13.55 -16.60
C VAL A 54 18.37 14.91 -16.70
N GLN A 55 17.89 15.76 -17.62
CA GLN A 55 18.37 17.13 -17.78
C GLN A 55 17.33 18.16 -17.34
N TYR A 56 17.79 19.33 -16.88
CA TYR A 56 16.91 20.44 -16.54
C TYR A 56 16.14 20.93 -17.78
N GLY A 57 14.84 21.16 -17.60
CA GLY A 57 13.92 21.53 -18.66
C GLY A 57 13.32 20.36 -19.43
N GLU A 58 13.76 19.12 -19.17
CA GLU A 58 13.06 17.93 -19.66
C GLU A 58 11.75 17.71 -18.92
N VAL A 59 10.85 16.98 -19.59
CA VAL A 59 9.58 16.59 -19.00
C VAL A 59 9.70 15.23 -18.33
N VAL A 60 9.43 15.23 -17.04
CA VAL A 60 9.40 14.05 -16.18
C VAL A 60 7.99 13.75 -15.70
N GLN A 61 7.79 12.54 -15.21
CA GLN A 61 6.56 12.09 -14.55
C GLN A 61 6.93 11.44 -13.22
N LEU A 62 6.14 11.71 -12.19
CA LEU A 62 6.41 11.23 -10.84
C LEU A 62 5.40 10.13 -10.50
N LEU A 63 5.88 8.88 -10.47
CA LEU A 63 5.11 7.71 -10.08
C LEU A 63 5.32 7.43 -8.59
N HIS A 64 4.24 7.43 -7.82
CA HIS A 64 4.27 7.00 -6.42
C HIS A 64 4.29 5.47 -6.35
N LEU A 65 5.43 4.89 -5.95
CA LEU A 65 5.66 3.43 -6.01
C LEU A 65 4.66 2.62 -5.20
N LYS A 66 4.30 3.07 -3.98
CA LYS A 66 3.41 2.32 -3.09
C LYS A 66 2.00 2.22 -3.67
N SER A 67 1.41 3.31 -4.14
CA SER A 67 0.07 3.29 -4.72
C SER A 67 0.05 2.92 -6.21
N ASN A 68 1.20 2.94 -6.88
CA ASN A 68 1.35 2.86 -8.33
C ASN A 68 0.49 3.89 -9.09
N LYS A 69 0.57 5.17 -8.66
CA LYS A 69 -0.20 6.28 -9.24
C LYS A 69 0.69 7.48 -9.55
N TYR A 70 0.37 8.18 -10.62
CA TYR A 70 1.08 9.37 -11.06
C TYR A 70 0.59 10.62 -10.32
N LEU A 71 1.53 11.43 -9.86
CA LEU A 71 1.25 12.77 -9.38
C LEU A 71 0.71 13.63 -10.52
N THR A 72 -0.40 14.31 -10.30
CA THR A 72 -1.14 14.98 -11.36
C THR A 72 -1.73 16.30 -10.87
N VAL A 73 -1.54 17.38 -11.64
CA VAL A 73 -2.12 18.70 -11.35
C VAL A 73 -3.39 18.89 -12.17
N ASN A 74 -4.52 19.09 -11.48
CA ASN A 74 -5.79 19.37 -12.13
C ASN A 74 -6.04 20.87 -12.24
N LYS A 75 -5.76 21.43 -13.43
CA LYS A 75 -5.95 22.87 -13.70
C LYS A 75 -7.39 23.38 -13.67
N ARG A 76 -8.38 22.49 -13.60
CA ARG A 76 -9.82 22.85 -13.62
C ARG A 76 -10.45 22.83 -12.24
N LEU A 77 -9.79 22.24 -11.25
CA LEU A 77 -10.31 22.09 -9.90
C LEU A 77 -9.43 22.85 -8.90
N PRO A 78 -10.03 23.68 -8.03
CA PRO A 78 -9.29 24.34 -6.96
C PRO A 78 -8.85 23.32 -5.91
N ALA A 79 -7.77 23.64 -5.20
CA ALA A 79 -7.29 22.87 -4.06
C ALA A 79 -8.33 22.83 -2.92
N GLN A 80 -8.14 21.90 -1.98
CA GLN A 80 -9.12 21.65 -0.94
C GLN A 80 -9.15 22.77 0.09
N LEU A 81 -8.00 23.25 0.55
CA LEU A 81 -7.90 24.32 1.54
C LEU A 81 -7.60 25.66 0.86
N GLU A 82 -6.59 25.71 0.01
CA GLU A 82 -6.15 26.94 -0.66
C GLU A 82 -6.89 27.18 -1.99
N LYS A 83 -8.01 27.91 -1.95
CA LYS A 83 -8.93 28.02 -3.09
C LYS A 83 -8.38 28.72 -4.35
N ASN A 84 -7.33 29.51 -4.20
CA ASN A 84 -6.58 30.15 -5.28
C ASN A 84 -5.52 29.23 -5.91
N ALA A 85 -5.21 28.08 -5.30
CA ALA A 85 -4.30 27.08 -5.83
C ALA A 85 -5.05 25.98 -6.60
N MET A 86 -4.34 25.30 -7.50
CA MET A 86 -4.87 24.17 -8.24
C MET A 86 -4.70 22.87 -7.46
N LYS A 87 -5.66 21.96 -7.62
CA LYS A 87 -5.67 20.68 -6.92
C LYS A 87 -4.59 19.75 -7.47
N VAL A 88 -3.87 19.08 -6.57
CA VAL A 88 -2.95 17.99 -6.87
C VAL A 88 -3.59 16.66 -6.45
N THR A 89 -3.50 15.64 -7.29
CA THR A 89 -4.06 14.30 -7.04
C THR A 89 -3.11 13.20 -7.50
N LEU A 90 -3.30 12.00 -6.95
CA LEU A 90 -2.70 10.77 -7.47
C LEU A 90 -3.69 10.10 -8.41
N ASP A 91 -3.33 10.00 -9.69
CA ASP A 91 -4.13 9.41 -10.77
C ASP A 91 -3.51 8.09 -11.21
N MET A 92 -4.31 7.04 -11.44
CA MET A 92 -3.73 5.73 -11.72
C MET A 92 -3.09 5.64 -13.11
N ALA A 93 -3.73 6.17 -14.14
CA ALA A 93 -3.19 6.17 -15.49
C ALA A 93 -2.18 7.33 -15.69
N GLY A 94 -2.35 8.40 -14.91
CA GLY A 94 -1.81 9.71 -15.24
C GLY A 94 -2.60 10.35 -16.38
N ASP A 95 -2.40 11.65 -16.55
CA ASP A 95 -2.93 12.39 -17.68
C ASP A 95 -1.95 13.50 -18.11
N GLU A 96 -2.41 14.39 -18.98
CA GLU A 96 -1.61 15.53 -19.44
C GLU A 96 -1.16 16.46 -18.28
N GLY A 97 -1.84 16.44 -17.13
CA GLY A 97 -1.46 17.12 -15.90
C GLY A 97 -0.39 16.42 -15.08
N SER A 98 0.03 15.21 -15.46
CA SER A 98 1.14 14.46 -14.82
C SER A 98 2.51 14.79 -15.41
N TRP A 99 2.57 15.68 -16.39
CA TRP A 99 3.81 16.15 -17.00
C TRP A 99 4.39 17.33 -16.23
N PHE A 100 5.65 17.20 -15.79
CA PHE A 100 6.36 18.26 -15.08
C PHE A 100 7.67 18.59 -15.76
N TYR A 101 7.97 19.88 -15.91
CA TYR A 101 9.32 20.33 -16.11
C TYR A 101 10.08 20.28 -14.79
N ILE A 102 11.24 19.63 -14.81
CA ILE A 102 12.22 19.74 -13.71
C ILE A 102 13.14 20.93 -13.98
N LEU A 103 13.09 21.93 -13.11
CA LEU A 103 13.81 23.19 -13.29
C LEU A 103 14.76 23.45 -12.12
N PRO A 104 15.90 24.10 -12.33
CA PRO A 104 16.82 24.41 -11.25
C PRO A 104 16.21 25.53 -10.38
N PHE A 105 16.23 25.36 -9.06
CA PHE A 105 15.73 26.40 -8.15
C PHE A 105 16.71 27.58 -8.04
N TYR A 106 18.01 27.29 -8.06
CA TYR A 106 19.07 28.29 -8.06
C TYR A 106 19.66 28.48 -9.46
N LYS A 107 20.19 29.68 -9.73
CA LYS A 107 20.79 30.05 -11.03
C LYS A 107 22.18 29.44 -11.30
N LEU A 108 22.57 28.41 -10.55
CA LEU A 108 23.86 27.72 -10.71
C LEU A 108 23.88 26.75 -11.89
N ARG A 109 22.70 26.29 -12.30
CA ARG A 109 22.49 25.40 -13.44
C ARG A 109 21.47 26.00 -14.38
N VAL A 110 21.51 25.56 -15.65
CA VAL A 110 20.62 26.02 -16.70
C VAL A 110 19.93 24.84 -17.39
N THR A 111 18.91 25.13 -18.19
CA THR A 111 18.25 24.12 -19.03
C THR A 111 19.27 23.40 -19.92
N GLY A 112 19.18 22.06 -19.97
CA GLY A 112 20.12 21.18 -20.65
C GLY A 112 21.22 20.61 -19.75
N ASP A 113 21.49 21.21 -18.58
CA ASP A 113 22.41 20.64 -17.60
C ASP A 113 21.82 19.37 -16.98
N LYS A 114 22.68 18.41 -16.63
CA LYS A 114 22.27 17.22 -15.87
C LYS A 114 21.80 17.60 -14.46
N VAL A 115 20.70 16.98 -14.03
CA VAL A 115 20.19 17.10 -12.67
C VAL A 115 21.07 16.26 -11.73
N VAL A 116 21.51 16.83 -10.61
CA VAL A 116 22.36 16.13 -9.64
C VAL A 116 21.61 15.89 -8.33
N VAL A 117 21.83 14.71 -7.72
CA VAL A 117 21.25 14.36 -6.42
C VAL A 117 21.65 15.40 -5.38
N GLY A 118 20.68 15.84 -4.56
CA GLY A 118 20.86 16.87 -3.56
C GLY A 118 20.62 18.30 -4.06
N ASP A 119 20.49 18.50 -5.38
CA ASP A 119 20.08 19.79 -5.93
C ASP A 119 18.66 20.15 -5.46
N LYS A 120 18.45 21.46 -5.28
CA LYS A 120 17.11 22.02 -5.10
C LYS A 120 16.49 22.30 -6.45
N VAL A 121 15.29 21.79 -6.67
CA VAL A 121 14.56 21.90 -7.93
C VAL A 121 13.18 22.51 -7.73
N THR A 122 12.61 22.98 -8.83
CA THR A 122 11.20 23.34 -8.95
C THR A 122 10.53 22.38 -9.93
N LEU A 123 9.36 21.87 -9.56
CA LEU A 123 8.56 20.98 -10.39
C LEU A 123 7.38 21.78 -10.94
N ASN A 124 7.43 22.10 -12.23
CA ASN A 124 6.40 22.93 -12.87
C ASN A 124 5.53 22.10 -13.83
N PRO A 125 4.22 21.92 -13.57
CA PRO A 125 3.32 21.21 -14.47
C PRO A 125 3.25 21.89 -15.85
N VAL A 126 3.46 21.12 -16.91
CA VAL A 126 3.52 21.62 -18.29
C VAL A 126 2.24 22.38 -18.69
N ASN A 127 1.08 21.87 -18.28
CA ASN A 127 -0.22 22.38 -18.73
C ASN A 127 -0.88 23.40 -17.80
N ALA A 128 -0.36 23.55 -16.57
CA ALA A 128 -0.93 24.43 -15.56
C ALA A 128 -0.05 25.66 -15.31
N GLY A 129 1.26 25.56 -15.58
CA GLY A 129 2.22 26.67 -15.54
C GLY A 129 2.60 27.19 -14.16
N GLN A 130 1.92 26.74 -13.10
CA GLN A 130 2.20 27.10 -11.71
C GLN A 130 2.87 25.93 -10.99
N PRO A 131 4.01 26.13 -10.32
CA PRO A 131 4.80 25.06 -9.72
C PRO A 131 4.09 24.40 -8.53
N LEU A 132 4.54 23.19 -8.19
CA LEU A 132 4.13 22.52 -6.96
C LEU A 132 4.56 23.31 -5.72
N HIS A 133 3.62 23.45 -4.79
CA HIS A 133 3.73 24.24 -3.57
C HIS A 133 3.35 23.38 -2.36
N ALA A 134 4.15 23.48 -1.29
CA ALA A 134 3.76 22.97 0.03
C ALA A 134 3.08 24.10 0.80
N SER A 135 1.76 24.01 0.95
CA SER A 135 0.95 25.04 1.60
C SER A 135 1.20 25.07 3.11
N ASN A 136 0.79 26.17 3.76
CA ASN A 136 0.83 26.30 5.22
C ASN A 136 -0.51 25.95 5.89
N TYR A 137 -1.54 25.60 5.13
CA TYR A 137 -2.81 25.15 5.68
C TYR A 137 -2.72 23.71 6.17
N GLU A 138 -3.08 23.50 7.44
CA GLU A 138 -3.14 22.17 8.04
C GLU A 138 -4.47 21.48 7.73
N LEU A 139 -4.40 20.16 7.55
CA LEU A 139 -5.55 19.32 7.34
C LEU A 139 -6.33 19.12 8.66
N VAL A 140 -7.66 19.21 8.59
CA VAL A 140 -8.53 19.06 9.77
C VAL A 140 -8.59 17.62 10.26
N ASP A 141 -8.54 16.66 9.33
CA ASP A 141 -8.61 15.22 9.61
C ASP A 141 -7.25 14.62 10.00
N ASN A 142 -6.14 15.32 9.71
CA ASN A 142 -4.78 14.86 9.99
C ASN A 142 -3.94 16.02 10.56
N PRO A 143 -3.99 16.24 11.89
CA PRO A 143 -3.24 17.32 12.55
C PRO A 143 -1.73 17.23 12.26
N GLY A 144 -1.11 18.37 11.94
CA GLY A 144 0.30 18.46 11.56
C GLY A 144 0.60 18.10 10.09
N CYS A 145 -0.37 17.60 9.32
CA CYS A 145 -0.22 17.40 7.88
C CYS A 145 -0.63 18.66 7.11
N LYS A 146 0.11 18.99 6.06
CA LYS A 146 -0.11 20.16 5.19
C LYS A 146 -0.45 19.73 3.76
N GLU A 147 -1.34 20.48 3.10
CA GLU A 147 -1.70 20.22 1.70
C GLU A 147 -0.56 20.62 0.75
N VAL A 148 -0.30 19.76 -0.26
CA VAL A 148 0.49 20.15 -1.44
C VAL A 148 -0.48 20.52 -2.55
N ASN A 149 -0.30 21.70 -3.13
CA ASN A 149 -1.12 22.22 -4.23
C ASN A 149 -0.22 22.82 -5.33
N ALA A 150 -0.79 23.48 -6.33
CA ALA A 150 -0.01 24.16 -7.37
C ALA A 150 -0.40 25.64 -7.51
N VAL A 151 0.54 26.53 -7.20
CA VAL A 151 0.39 27.99 -7.21
C VAL A 151 1.76 28.66 -7.31
N ASN A 152 1.81 29.90 -7.79
CA ASN A 152 3.06 30.65 -7.88
C ASN A 152 3.65 30.85 -6.48
N CYS A 153 4.77 30.20 -6.20
CA CYS A 153 5.43 30.27 -4.91
C CYS A 153 6.93 29.99 -5.05
N ASN A 154 7.69 30.32 -4.01
CA ASN A 154 9.12 30.03 -3.94
C ASN A 154 9.39 28.72 -3.18
N THR A 155 8.68 27.64 -3.51
CA THR A 155 8.91 26.32 -2.92
C THR A 155 10.00 25.58 -3.69
N SER A 156 11.01 25.10 -2.98
CA SER A 156 12.07 24.24 -3.51
C SER A 156 11.92 22.80 -3.03
N TRP A 157 12.18 21.84 -3.90
CA TRP A 157 12.19 20.42 -3.59
C TRP A 157 13.62 19.89 -3.65
N LYS A 158 14.12 19.27 -2.57
CA LYS A 158 15.44 18.63 -2.58
C LYS A 158 15.26 17.15 -2.89
N ILE A 159 15.82 16.69 -4.00
CA ILE A 159 15.77 15.27 -4.37
C ILE A 159 16.91 14.55 -3.67
N VAL A 160 16.59 13.49 -2.92
CA VAL A 160 17.56 12.59 -2.29
C VAL A 160 17.38 11.20 -2.88
N LEU A 161 18.49 10.51 -3.14
CA LEU A 161 18.49 9.22 -3.81
C LEU A 161 18.05 8.12 -2.83
N PHE A 162 16.96 7.45 -3.16
CA PHE A 162 16.53 6.26 -2.42
C PHE A 162 17.19 4.99 -2.95
N MET A 163 17.26 4.79 -4.27
CA MET A 163 17.83 3.59 -4.89
C MET A 163 18.35 3.93 -6.28
N ASP A 164 19.51 3.40 -6.67
CA ASP A 164 20.03 3.54 -8.02
C ASP A 164 19.29 2.58 -8.98
N TYR A 165 19.09 2.98 -10.24
CA TYR A 165 18.40 2.14 -11.22
C TYR A 165 19.14 0.81 -11.49
N LYS A 166 20.47 0.76 -11.33
CA LYS A 166 21.29 -0.44 -11.48
C LYS A 166 21.12 -1.41 -10.31
N GLU A 167 20.80 -0.89 -9.13
CA GLU A 167 20.51 -1.65 -7.91
C GLU A 167 19.06 -2.20 -7.92
N ASN A 168 18.18 -1.60 -8.72
CA ASN A 168 16.77 -1.97 -8.83
C ASN A 168 16.54 -3.20 -9.72
N GLN A 169 17.20 -4.33 -9.40
CA GLN A 169 17.03 -5.60 -10.09
C GLN A 169 15.88 -6.41 -9.46
N ASP A 170 15.12 -7.16 -10.26
CA ASP A 170 13.89 -7.84 -9.80
C ASP A 170 14.16 -9.20 -9.14
N ASP A 171 15.27 -9.83 -9.50
CA ASP A 171 15.76 -11.12 -9.02
C ASP A 171 16.65 -11.01 -7.78
N ILE A 172 16.97 -9.78 -7.37
CA ILE A 172 17.83 -9.48 -6.21
C ILE A 172 16.98 -8.94 -5.05
N LEU A 173 17.33 -9.36 -3.83
CA LEU A 173 16.79 -8.78 -2.61
C LEU A 173 17.25 -7.33 -2.47
N LYS A 174 16.33 -6.40 -2.24
CA LYS A 174 16.63 -4.96 -2.14
C LYS A 174 15.82 -4.31 -1.03
N GLY A 175 16.31 -3.20 -0.51
CA GLY A 175 15.61 -2.41 0.49
C GLY A 175 14.23 -1.95 -0.01
N GLY A 176 13.23 -2.00 0.87
CA GLY A 176 11.83 -1.72 0.53
C GLY A 176 11.10 -2.88 -0.17
N THR A 177 11.72 -4.06 -0.30
CA THR A 177 11.00 -5.26 -0.78
C THR A 177 10.24 -5.95 0.32
N TRP A 178 9.09 -6.52 -0.05
CA TRP A 178 8.27 -7.32 0.83
C TRP A 178 8.55 -8.81 0.64
N THR A 179 8.70 -9.48 1.77
CA THR A 179 9.05 -10.89 1.85
C THR A 179 8.18 -11.60 2.88
N THR A 180 8.10 -12.92 2.76
CA THR A 180 7.47 -13.78 3.75
C THR A 180 8.36 -14.99 4.04
N GLY A 181 8.30 -15.48 5.28
CA GLY A 181 9.01 -16.70 5.72
C GLY A 181 8.21 -17.99 5.53
N ARG A 182 7.02 -17.95 4.91
CA ARG A 182 6.21 -19.15 4.65
C ARG A 182 6.67 -19.88 3.38
N SER A 183 6.34 -21.17 3.29
CA SER A 183 6.76 -22.05 2.20
C SER A 183 6.22 -21.69 0.81
N SER A 184 5.17 -20.85 0.70
CA SER A 184 4.76 -20.23 -0.56
C SER A 184 4.14 -18.84 -0.34
N ALA A 185 4.27 -17.94 -1.33
CA ALA A 185 3.60 -16.63 -1.29
C ALA A 185 2.07 -16.76 -1.19
N THR A 186 1.49 -17.76 -1.87
CA THR A 186 0.04 -18.04 -1.82
C THR A 186 -0.46 -18.61 -0.49
N SER A 187 0.42 -19.19 0.33
CA SER A 187 0.12 -19.61 1.71
C SER A 187 0.45 -18.50 2.74
N ALA A 188 1.01 -17.39 2.27
CA ALA A 188 1.45 -16.22 3.05
C ALA A 188 0.51 -15.02 2.98
N THR A 189 -0.69 -15.19 2.45
CA THR A 189 -1.68 -14.12 2.30
C THR A 189 -2.29 -13.64 3.62
N SER A 190 -1.87 -14.22 4.75
CA SER A 190 -2.14 -13.62 6.04
C SER A 190 -1.27 -12.38 6.23
N SER A 191 -1.93 -11.24 6.45
CA SER A 191 -1.29 -9.95 6.76
C SER A 191 -0.25 -10.00 7.90
N HIS A 192 -0.29 -11.05 8.74
CA HIS A 192 0.63 -11.30 9.85
C HIS A 192 2.00 -11.89 9.44
N ALA A 193 2.22 -12.20 8.16
CA ALA A 193 3.42 -12.89 7.69
C ALA A 193 4.29 -12.06 6.73
N LEU A 194 3.95 -10.77 6.56
CA LEU A 194 4.61 -9.88 5.60
C LEU A 194 5.63 -8.97 6.29
N TRP A 195 6.84 -8.97 5.73
CA TRP A 195 7.97 -8.23 6.25
C TRP A 195 8.56 -7.34 5.15
N GLU A 196 8.74 -6.06 5.46
CA GLU A 196 9.54 -5.12 4.68
C GLU A 196 11.01 -5.26 5.09
N VAL A 197 11.89 -5.47 4.12
CA VAL A 197 13.34 -5.57 4.32
C VAL A 197 13.96 -4.20 4.14
N GLU A 198 14.73 -3.75 5.12
CA GLU A 198 15.51 -2.51 5.04
C GLU A 198 17.01 -2.84 5.07
N VAL A 199 17.75 -2.33 4.09
CA VAL A 199 19.21 -2.41 4.06
C VAL A 199 19.75 -1.24 4.86
N VAL A 200 20.50 -1.52 5.93
CA VAL A 200 21.09 -0.46 6.77
C VAL A 200 22.20 0.23 5.99
N GLN A 201 22.01 1.54 5.78
CA GLN A 201 22.94 2.41 5.08
C GLN A 201 23.40 3.56 6.01
N HIS A 202 24.53 4.19 5.68
CA HIS A 202 25.00 5.37 6.41
C HIS A 202 24.06 6.57 6.20
N ASP A 203 23.51 6.72 4.99
CA ASP A 203 22.47 7.70 4.69
C ASP A 203 21.08 7.08 4.97
N PRO A 204 20.30 7.62 5.94
CA PRO A 204 18.97 7.10 6.28
C PRO A 204 17.97 7.15 5.13
N CYS A 205 18.18 8.02 4.15
CA CYS A 205 17.30 8.15 2.98
C CYS A 205 17.65 7.14 1.88
N ARG A 206 18.76 6.42 1.99
CA ARG A 206 19.24 5.49 0.98
C ARG A 206 18.88 4.05 1.34
N GLN A 207 18.42 3.34 0.34
CA GLN A 207 18.31 1.89 0.29
C GLN A 207 19.16 1.40 -0.89
N GLY A 208 19.20 0.09 -1.10
CA GLY A 208 19.93 -0.49 -2.22
C GLY A 208 19.73 -2.00 -2.30
N SER A 209 20.45 -2.64 -3.19
CA SER A 209 20.49 -4.10 -3.25
C SER A 209 21.19 -4.67 -2.01
N ALA A 210 20.66 -5.74 -1.46
CA ALA A 210 21.25 -6.47 -0.36
C ALA A 210 22.40 -7.34 -0.88
N HIS A 211 23.53 -7.26 -0.17
CA HIS A 211 24.69 -8.15 -0.31
C HIS A 211 24.72 -9.11 0.88
N TRP A 212 25.43 -10.23 0.80
CA TRP A 212 25.49 -11.20 1.91
C TRP A 212 26.09 -10.60 3.19
N ASN A 213 27.01 -9.64 3.07
CA ASN A 213 27.56 -8.88 4.20
C ASN A 213 26.72 -7.65 4.60
N SER A 214 25.52 -7.46 4.03
CA SER A 214 24.66 -6.33 4.39
C SER A 214 24.03 -6.52 5.76
N LEU A 215 23.95 -5.43 6.50
CA LEU A 215 23.17 -5.32 7.72
C LEU A 215 21.72 -5.04 7.34
N LEU A 216 20.79 -5.83 7.87
CA LEU A 216 19.37 -5.75 7.52
C LEU A 216 18.50 -5.52 8.75
N ARG A 217 17.35 -4.88 8.51
CA ARG A 217 16.23 -4.82 9.45
C ARG A 217 14.99 -5.43 8.80
N PHE A 218 14.15 -6.04 9.63
CA PHE A 218 12.88 -6.62 9.20
C PHE A 218 11.76 -5.89 9.92
N LYS A 219 10.90 -5.24 9.15
CA LYS A 219 9.76 -4.47 9.66
C LYS A 219 8.47 -5.19 9.29
N HIS A 220 7.65 -5.49 10.29
CA HIS A 220 6.35 -6.12 10.07
C HIS A 220 5.40 -5.13 9.40
N LEU A 221 4.84 -5.51 8.24
CA LEU A 221 4.12 -4.58 7.38
C LEU A 221 2.83 -4.03 8.01
N ALA A 222 2.06 -4.89 8.69
CA ALA A 222 0.76 -4.50 9.24
C ALA A 222 0.87 -3.65 10.53
N THR A 223 1.87 -3.92 11.38
CA THR A 223 2.02 -3.20 12.68
C THR A 223 3.09 -2.11 12.65
N GLY A 224 3.99 -2.12 11.67
CA GLY A 224 5.13 -1.20 11.58
C GLY A 224 6.24 -1.47 12.59
N GLN A 225 6.15 -2.54 13.39
CA GLN A 225 7.15 -2.91 14.40
C GLN A 225 8.33 -3.65 13.74
N TYR A 226 9.51 -3.52 14.32
CA TYR A 226 10.73 -4.17 13.86
C TYR A 226 10.99 -5.45 14.63
N LEU A 227 11.56 -6.44 13.96
CA LEU A 227 12.10 -7.63 14.60
C LEU A 227 13.36 -7.26 15.39
N ALA A 228 13.47 -7.74 16.62
CA ALA A 228 14.64 -7.61 17.48
C ALA A 228 14.89 -8.90 18.27
N ALA A 229 15.99 -8.98 19.00
CA ALA A 229 16.20 -10.06 19.98
C ALA A 229 16.61 -9.53 21.35
N GLU A 230 16.03 -10.13 22.40
CA GLU A 230 16.25 -9.80 23.80
C GLU A 230 16.56 -11.06 24.62
N ILE A 231 17.11 -10.88 25.83
CA ILE A 231 17.44 -12.00 26.72
C ILE A 231 16.17 -12.79 27.03
N ASP A 232 16.23 -14.10 26.82
CA ASP A 232 15.11 -14.98 27.12
C ASP A 232 15.16 -15.48 28.57
N ASN A 233 14.26 -14.94 29.39
CA ASN A 233 14.06 -15.30 30.79
C ASN A 233 13.13 -16.51 31.01
N ASP A 234 12.56 -17.11 29.97
CA ASP A 234 11.74 -18.31 30.07
C ASP A 234 12.60 -19.48 30.56
N THR A 235 12.21 -20.14 31.65
CA THR A 235 12.95 -21.25 32.25
C THR A 235 12.41 -22.63 31.85
N ARG A 236 11.38 -22.70 30.99
CA ARG A 236 10.84 -23.98 30.52
C ARG A 236 11.91 -24.74 29.72
N PRO A 237 12.02 -26.06 29.91
CA PRO A 237 13.02 -26.88 29.22
C PRO A 237 12.68 -26.98 27.73
N ASP A 238 13.70 -26.86 26.87
CA ASP A 238 13.58 -27.06 25.44
C ASP A 238 14.88 -27.68 24.90
N SER A 239 14.76 -28.91 24.37
CA SER A 239 15.92 -29.71 23.95
C SER A 239 16.76 -29.01 22.88
N MET A 240 16.12 -28.29 21.95
CA MET A 240 16.81 -27.58 20.88
C MET A 240 17.58 -26.37 21.42
N ARG A 241 16.94 -25.56 22.25
CA ARG A 241 17.54 -24.42 22.95
C ARG A 241 18.74 -24.85 23.82
N ASP A 242 18.61 -25.94 24.57
CA ASP A 242 19.69 -26.45 25.42
C ASP A 242 20.87 -26.97 24.60
N LYS A 243 20.58 -27.66 23.49
CA LYS A 243 21.61 -28.13 22.54
C LYS A 243 22.36 -26.96 21.89
N LEU A 244 21.67 -25.88 21.53
CA LEU A 244 22.24 -24.78 20.73
C LEU A 244 22.81 -23.63 21.57
N ARG A 245 22.51 -23.56 22.86
CA ARG A 245 22.99 -22.52 23.79
C ARG A 245 24.51 -22.35 23.75
N GLY A 246 25.24 -23.47 23.64
CA GLY A 246 26.68 -23.52 23.85
C GLY A 246 27.04 -23.70 25.33
N PRO A 247 28.10 -23.05 25.84
CA PRO A 247 28.49 -23.17 27.25
C PRO A 247 27.33 -22.84 28.21
N ALA A 248 27.24 -23.54 29.35
CA ALA A 248 26.10 -23.47 30.27
C ALA A 248 25.75 -22.04 30.76
N ASN A 249 26.75 -21.17 30.92
CA ASN A 249 26.56 -19.78 31.36
C ASN A 249 26.19 -18.81 30.23
N THR A 250 26.06 -19.29 28.99
CA THR A 250 25.74 -18.42 27.85
C THR A 250 24.26 -18.08 27.88
N PRO A 251 23.90 -16.78 27.82
CA PRO A 251 22.52 -16.39 27.67
C PRO A 251 21.95 -16.90 26.35
N VAL A 252 20.66 -17.15 26.36
CA VAL A 252 19.86 -17.41 25.16
C VAL A 252 18.89 -16.25 24.99
N TYR A 253 18.47 -16.03 23.76
CA TYR A 253 17.68 -14.87 23.39
C TYR A 253 16.40 -15.31 22.70
N THR A 254 15.41 -14.43 22.66
CA THR A 254 14.15 -14.63 21.96
C THR A 254 13.89 -13.48 21.02
N LEU A 255 13.25 -13.77 19.90
CA LEU A 255 12.78 -12.72 19.01
C LEU A 255 11.60 -11.97 19.64
N VAL A 256 11.62 -10.65 19.53
CA VAL A 256 10.59 -9.75 20.05
C VAL A 256 10.29 -8.64 19.03
N PRO A 257 9.08 -8.09 19.04
CA PRO A 257 8.76 -6.94 18.20
C PRO A 257 9.02 -5.64 18.96
N VAL A 258 9.65 -4.66 18.31
CA VAL A 258 9.98 -3.34 18.88
C VAL A 258 9.40 -2.20 18.02
N PRO A 259 8.93 -1.09 18.61
CA PRO A 259 8.26 -0.02 17.86
C PRO A 259 9.20 0.76 16.93
N HIS A 260 10.51 0.81 17.23
CA HIS A 260 11.49 1.59 16.47
C HIS A 260 12.72 0.76 16.13
N GLY A 261 13.10 0.77 14.86
CA GLY A 261 14.29 0.10 14.35
C GLY A 261 15.56 0.95 14.46
N HIS A 262 15.72 1.77 15.50
CA HIS A 262 16.94 2.56 15.69
C HIS A 262 18.01 1.82 16.50
N ASP A 263 17.59 0.81 17.28
CA ASP A 263 18.49 0.03 18.12
C ASP A 263 19.32 -0.98 17.28
N ILE A 264 20.53 -1.28 17.73
CA ILE A 264 21.37 -2.37 17.22
C ILE A 264 20.72 -3.74 17.47
N ALA A 265 19.85 -3.86 18.48
CA ALA A 265 19.10 -5.07 18.79
C ALA A 265 18.08 -5.50 17.70
N SER A 266 17.84 -4.65 16.69
CA SER A 266 16.98 -4.97 15.54
C SER A 266 17.77 -5.15 14.23
N ILE A 267 19.09 -5.35 14.32
CA ILE A 267 19.96 -5.58 13.15
C ILE A 267 20.32 -7.06 13.05
N PHE A 268 20.17 -7.59 11.84
CA PHE A 268 20.51 -8.96 11.50
C PHE A 268 21.39 -9.04 10.25
N GLU A 269 22.08 -10.15 10.12
CA GLU A 269 22.83 -10.53 8.93
C GLU A 269 22.29 -11.83 8.34
N LEU A 270 22.37 -11.94 7.01
CA LEU A 270 22.03 -13.16 6.29
C LEU A 270 23.27 -14.02 6.10
N ASP A 271 23.14 -15.30 6.45
CA ASP A 271 24.16 -16.31 6.15
C ASP A 271 23.66 -17.20 5.02
N PRO A 272 24.47 -17.39 3.96
CA PRO A 272 24.12 -18.24 2.84
C PRO A 272 24.17 -19.72 3.24
N THR A 273 23.25 -20.51 2.69
CA THR A 273 23.25 -21.98 2.83
C THR A 273 24.16 -22.69 1.83
N THR A 274 24.69 -21.96 0.85
CA THR A 274 25.60 -22.44 -0.19
C THR A 274 26.87 -21.59 -0.22
N MET A 275 27.94 -22.06 -0.86
CA MET A 275 29.17 -21.27 -0.97
C MET A 275 28.95 -20.05 -1.87
N THR A 276 28.88 -18.86 -1.28
CA THR A 276 28.81 -17.58 -1.98
C THR A 276 29.95 -16.66 -1.52
N ARG A 277 30.24 -15.61 -2.30
CA ARG A 277 31.17 -14.57 -1.87
C ARG A 277 30.42 -13.55 -1.01
N GLY A 278 31.03 -13.05 0.06
CA GLY A 278 30.35 -12.13 0.98
C GLY A 278 29.93 -10.80 0.34
N ASP A 279 30.63 -10.38 -0.70
CA ASP A 279 30.35 -9.18 -1.50
C ASP A 279 29.38 -9.42 -2.67
N SER A 280 28.85 -10.64 -2.84
CA SER A 280 27.85 -10.89 -3.88
C SER A 280 26.46 -10.49 -3.42
N LEU A 281 25.61 -10.16 -4.38
CA LEU A 281 24.20 -9.86 -4.18
C LEU A 281 23.43 -11.07 -3.65
N VAL A 282 22.36 -10.81 -2.89
CA VAL A 282 21.46 -11.84 -2.36
C VAL A 282 20.30 -12.06 -3.34
N PRO A 283 20.16 -13.26 -3.94
CA PRO A 283 19.00 -13.57 -4.79
C PRO A 283 17.70 -13.56 -3.98
N ARG A 284 16.60 -13.11 -4.61
CA ARG A 284 15.31 -12.85 -3.94
C ARG A 284 14.60 -14.12 -3.42
N SER A 285 14.99 -15.30 -3.89
CA SER A 285 14.44 -16.61 -3.51
C SER A 285 15.51 -17.50 -2.86
N SER A 286 16.28 -16.95 -1.92
CA SER A 286 17.38 -17.65 -1.26
C SER A 286 16.94 -18.36 0.01
N TYR A 287 17.56 -19.50 0.31
CA TYR A 287 17.54 -20.10 1.64
C TYR A 287 18.68 -19.53 2.46
N VAL A 288 18.33 -18.93 3.60
CA VAL A 288 19.24 -18.17 4.45
C VAL A 288 19.12 -18.62 5.90
N ARG A 289 20.18 -18.36 6.67
CA ARG A 289 20.10 -18.35 8.14
C ARG A 289 20.20 -16.92 8.61
N LEU A 290 19.65 -16.64 9.78
CA LEU A 290 19.61 -15.30 10.34
C LEU A 290 20.51 -15.24 11.57
N ARG A 291 21.49 -14.34 11.52
CA ARG A 291 22.37 -14.04 12.64
C ARG A 291 21.99 -12.69 13.23
N HIS A 292 21.72 -12.64 14.52
CA HIS A 292 21.48 -11.39 15.23
C HIS A 292 22.82 -10.70 15.53
N LEU A 293 22.98 -9.45 15.09
CA LEU A 293 24.26 -8.75 15.14
C LEU A 293 24.71 -8.48 16.58
N CYS A 294 23.81 -7.92 17.40
CA CYS A 294 24.14 -7.42 18.74
C CYS A 294 24.64 -8.53 19.67
N THR A 295 24.04 -9.72 19.60
CA THR A 295 24.33 -10.85 20.51
C THR A 295 25.22 -11.91 19.86
N ASN A 296 25.49 -11.79 18.57
CA ASN A 296 26.20 -12.79 17.77
C ASN A 296 25.61 -14.21 17.88
N THR A 297 24.27 -14.30 17.87
CA THR A 297 23.53 -15.56 17.98
C THR A 297 22.74 -15.88 16.72
N TRP A 298 22.43 -17.15 16.51
CA TRP A 298 21.70 -17.69 15.38
C TRP A 298 20.24 -17.94 15.75
N VAL A 299 19.33 -17.49 14.89
CA VAL A 299 17.90 -17.73 15.04
C VAL A 299 17.61 -19.22 14.89
N HIS A 300 16.77 -19.77 15.76
CA HIS A 300 16.34 -21.17 15.70
C HIS A 300 14.90 -21.35 16.21
N SER A 301 14.27 -22.44 15.78
CA SER A 301 12.96 -22.89 16.27
C SER A 301 13.03 -23.42 17.70
N THR A 302 11.92 -23.30 18.44
CA THR A 302 11.74 -23.92 19.76
C THR A 302 10.41 -24.66 19.80
N SER A 303 10.24 -25.54 20.80
CA SER A 303 8.98 -26.22 21.10
C SER A 303 8.18 -25.54 22.22
N LEU A 304 8.55 -24.31 22.58
CA LEU A 304 7.92 -23.54 23.65
C LEU A 304 6.68 -22.81 23.12
N ALA A 305 5.49 -23.31 23.44
CA ALA A 305 4.24 -22.65 23.10
C ALA A 305 4.07 -21.30 23.83
N ILE A 306 3.54 -20.29 23.14
CA ILE A 306 3.23 -18.97 23.70
C ILE A 306 1.72 -18.79 23.98
N ASP A 307 0.89 -19.54 23.28
CA ASP A 307 -0.57 -19.57 23.35
C ASP A 307 -1.06 -20.73 24.22
N VAL A 308 -0.46 -20.89 25.40
CA VAL A 308 -0.76 -22.00 26.33
C VAL A 308 -2.17 -21.96 26.91
N ASP A 309 -2.80 -20.78 26.91
CA ASP A 309 -4.16 -20.57 27.41
C ASP A 309 -5.22 -20.97 26.38
N ASP A 310 -4.84 -21.21 25.11
CA ASP A 310 -5.74 -21.63 24.05
C ASP A 310 -5.96 -23.16 24.09
N GLU A 311 -7.18 -23.61 23.76
CA GLU A 311 -7.53 -25.04 23.74
C GLU A 311 -6.60 -25.89 22.85
N LYS A 312 -6.00 -25.26 21.82
CA LYS A 312 -5.04 -25.88 20.93
C LYS A 312 -3.92 -24.90 20.60
N PRO A 313 -2.80 -24.94 21.36
CA PRO A 313 -1.63 -24.11 21.08
C PRO A 313 -1.06 -24.42 19.70
N ILE A 314 -0.83 -23.39 18.89
CA ILE A 314 -0.27 -23.50 17.53
C ILE A 314 0.94 -22.57 17.33
N MET A 315 1.21 -21.65 18.26
CA MET A 315 2.29 -20.68 18.17
C MET A 315 3.44 -21.07 19.09
N ASN A 316 4.60 -21.31 18.48
CA ASN A 316 5.84 -21.53 19.23
C ASN A 316 6.71 -20.28 19.22
N LYS A 317 7.45 -20.11 20.29
CA LYS A 317 8.48 -19.10 20.45
C LYS A 317 9.64 -19.36 19.48
N VAL A 318 10.28 -18.29 19.03
CA VAL A 318 11.49 -18.37 18.19
C VAL A 318 12.67 -17.87 19.00
N GLY A 319 13.70 -18.72 19.11
CA GLY A 319 14.88 -18.50 19.93
C GLY A 319 16.07 -18.02 19.13
N CYS A 320 17.12 -17.66 19.88
CA CYS A 320 18.41 -17.22 19.39
C CYS A 320 19.51 -17.81 20.29
N ALA A 321 20.45 -18.55 19.71
CA ALA A 321 21.49 -19.26 20.47
C ALA A 321 22.86 -19.23 19.77
N SER A 322 23.93 -19.55 20.50
CA SER A 322 25.31 -19.34 20.03
C SER A 322 25.73 -20.32 18.93
N ILE A 323 25.24 -21.56 18.99
CA ILE A 323 25.62 -22.60 18.05
C ILE A 323 24.78 -22.46 16.78
N LYS A 324 25.47 -22.37 15.65
CA LYS A 324 24.86 -22.44 14.31
C LYS A 324 24.40 -23.87 14.03
N GLU A 325 23.15 -24.04 13.62
CA GLU A 325 22.61 -25.33 13.16
C GLU A 325 22.22 -25.23 11.68
N ASP A 326 22.69 -26.19 10.88
CA ASP A 326 22.53 -26.09 9.43
C ASP A 326 21.08 -26.26 8.98
N LYS A 327 20.27 -26.96 9.78
CA LYS A 327 18.85 -27.23 9.54
C LYS A 327 17.92 -26.04 9.84
N GLU A 328 18.41 -25.05 10.58
CA GLU A 328 17.66 -23.83 10.94
C GLU A 328 17.80 -22.76 9.84
N ALA A 329 17.40 -23.13 8.63
CA ALA A 329 17.36 -22.22 7.48
C ALA A 329 15.91 -21.92 7.08
N PHE A 330 15.65 -20.70 6.61
CA PHE A 330 14.36 -20.30 6.07
C PHE A 330 14.50 -19.74 4.67
N ALA A 331 13.41 -19.82 3.90
CA ALA A 331 13.34 -19.26 2.58
C ALA A 331 12.91 -17.79 2.67
N ILE A 332 13.62 -16.92 1.96
CA ILE A 332 13.10 -15.61 1.61
C ILE A 332 12.17 -15.81 0.43
N VAL A 333 10.88 -15.59 0.62
CA VAL A 333 9.89 -15.72 -0.46
C VAL A 333 9.42 -14.32 -0.88
N PRO A 334 9.59 -13.94 -2.15
CA PRO A 334 9.16 -12.64 -2.63
C PRO A 334 7.64 -12.51 -2.65
N VAL A 335 7.15 -11.34 -2.26
CA VAL A 335 5.73 -10.97 -2.33
C VAL A 335 5.52 -9.99 -3.47
N SER A 336 4.41 -10.13 -4.20
CA SER A 336 4.11 -9.22 -5.31
C SER A 336 3.71 -7.83 -4.78
N PRO A 337 4.09 -6.73 -5.46
CA PRO A 337 3.62 -5.40 -5.06
C PRO A 337 2.09 -5.25 -5.08
N GLN A 338 1.38 -6.08 -5.85
CA GLN A 338 -0.08 -6.04 -5.90
C GLN A 338 -0.72 -6.57 -4.61
N GLU A 339 -0.21 -7.67 -4.05
CA GLU A 339 -0.70 -8.22 -2.78
C GLU A 339 -0.55 -7.21 -1.63
N VAL A 340 0.56 -6.48 -1.62
CA VAL A 340 0.81 -5.42 -0.62
C VAL A 340 -0.16 -4.26 -0.79
N ARG A 341 -0.40 -3.81 -2.04
CA ARG A 341 -1.40 -2.77 -2.33
C ARG A 341 -2.82 -3.18 -1.95
N ASP A 342 -3.17 -4.45 -2.18
CA ASP A 342 -4.47 -5.00 -1.81
C ASP A 342 -4.66 -5.00 -0.29
N LEU A 343 -3.60 -5.35 0.46
CA LEU A 343 -3.58 -5.27 1.92
C LEU A 343 -3.66 -3.82 2.43
N ASP A 344 -2.85 -2.90 1.89
CA ASP A 344 -2.89 -1.48 2.24
C ASP A 344 -4.31 -0.91 2.00
N PHE A 345 -4.92 -1.22 0.84
CA PHE A 345 -6.29 -0.80 0.54
C PHE A 345 -7.29 -1.33 1.57
N ALA A 346 -7.19 -2.61 1.95
CA ALA A 346 -8.10 -3.20 2.93
C ALA A 346 -7.95 -2.57 4.32
N ASN A 347 -6.71 -2.29 4.74
CA ASN A 347 -6.41 -1.61 6.00
C ASN A 347 -6.95 -0.18 6.02
N ASP A 348 -6.67 0.60 4.98
CA ASP A 348 -7.14 1.99 4.85
C ASP A 348 -8.67 2.03 4.80
N ALA A 349 -9.31 1.12 4.04
CA ALA A 349 -10.75 1.02 3.97
C ALA A 349 -11.37 0.66 5.33
N SER A 350 -10.76 -0.25 6.09
CA SER A 350 -11.21 -0.62 7.43
C SER A 350 -11.13 0.56 8.40
N LYS A 351 -10.00 1.28 8.40
CA LYS A 351 -9.82 2.48 9.24
C LYS A 351 -10.88 3.53 8.91
N GLU A 352 -11.04 3.86 7.64
CA GLU A 352 -11.98 4.89 7.18
C GLU A 352 -13.45 4.49 7.48
N LEU A 353 -13.83 3.24 7.26
CA LEU A 353 -15.15 2.74 7.65
C LEU A 353 -15.36 2.78 9.17
N GLY A 354 -14.32 2.55 9.96
CA GLY A 354 -14.34 2.70 11.42
C GLY A 354 -14.61 4.15 11.84
N ASP A 355 -13.95 5.12 11.20
CA ASP A 355 -14.17 6.55 11.45
C ASP A 355 -15.59 6.98 11.03
N ILE A 356 -16.09 6.45 9.91
CA ILE A 356 -17.48 6.63 9.47
C ILE A 356 -18.46 6.05 10.49
N ALA A 357 -18.24 4.83 10.96
CA ALA A 357 -19.07 4.18 11.97
C ALA A 357 -19.11 4.99 13.27
N GLY A 358 -17.94 5.43 13.76
CA GLY A 358 -17.87 6.27 14.97
C GLY A 358 -18.58 7.63 14.83
N LYS A 359 -18.60 8.22 13.62
CA LYS A 359 -19.39 9.44 13.34
C LYS A 359 -20.90 9.17 13.39
N LEU A 360 -21.35 7.99 12.92
CA LEU A 360 -22.74 7.56 12.99
C LEU A 360 -23.16 7.27 14.44
N GLU A 361 -22.34 6.55 15.22
CA GLU A 361 -22.59 6.22 16.63
C GLU A 361 -22.77 7.49 17.49
N ARG A 362 -21.99 8.55 17.23
CA ARG A 362 -22.06 9.83 17.96
C ARG A 362 -23.08 10.83 17.41
N GLY A 363 -23.83 10.49 16.36
CA GLY A 363 -24.72 11.43 15.69
C GLY A 363 -24.04 12.70 15.16
N SER A 364 -22.71 12.70 14.99
CA SER A 364 -21.91 13.91 14.73
C SER A 364 -21.95 14.36 13.26
N ILE A 365 -22.90 13.87 12.48
CA ILE A 365 -23.07 14.27 11.09
C ILE A 365 -23.87 15.55 11.06
N SER A 366 -23.26 16.63 10.57
CA SER A 366 -23.94 17.92 10.47
C SER A 366 -25.26 17.78 9.72
N PRO A 367 -26.39 18.28 10.27
CA PRO A 367 -27.70 18.20 9.62
C PRO A 367 -27.80 19.08 8.37
N ASN A 368 -26.77 19.86 8.05
CA ASN A 368 -26.69 20.59 6.79
C ASN A 368 -26.72 19.63 5.59
N GLU A 369 -27.71 19.77 4.72
CA GLU A 369 -27.96 18.93 3.54
C GLU A 369 -26.69 18.75 2.68
N LYS A 370 -25.87 19.80 2.52
CA LYS A 370 -24.62 19.73 1.76
C LYS A 370 -23.59 18.81 2.43
N SER A 371 -23.47 18.87 3.75
CA SER A 371 -22.54 18.03 4.53
C SER A 371 -22.99 16.57 4.51
N PHE A 372 -24.29 16.32 4.69
CA PHE A 372 -24.86 14.98 4.62
C PHE A 372 -24.72 14.36 3.22
N ALA A 373 -24.98 15.13 2.16
CA ALA A 373 -24.78 14.69 0.78
C ALA A 373 -23.31 14.36 0.48
N GLN A 374 -22.38 15.17 0.98
CA GLN A 374 -20.94 14.90 0.84
C GLN A 374 -20.52 13.64 1.59
N PHE A 375 -20.99 13.47 2.83
CA PHE A 375 -20.76 12.27 3.63
C PHE A 375 -21.29 11.02 2.93
N THR A 376 -22.57 10.99 2.56
CA THR A 376 -23.19 9.82 1.91
C THR A 376 -22.56 9.49 0.58
N ARG A 377 -22.17 10.51 -0.21
CA ARG A 377 -21.40 10.32 -1.45
C ARG A 377 -20.04 9.69 -1.19
N PHE A 378 -19.32 10.14 -0.17
CA PHE A 378 -18.01 9.57 0.20
C PHE A 378 -18.13 8.09 0.62
N VAL A 379 -19.04 7.77 1.54
CA VAL A 379 -19.29 6.39 2.01
C VAL A 379 -19.70 5.50 0.83
N THR A 380 -20.61 5.99 -0.02
CA THR A 380 -21.04 5.28 -1.24
C THR A 380 -19.86 4.98 -2.15
N GLN A 381 -18.97 5.95 -2.40
CA GLN A 381 -17.79 5.72 -3.25
C GLN A 381 -16.87 4.68 -2.63
N LEU A 382 -16.56 4.77 -1.33
CA LEU A 382 -15.72 3.79 -0.64
C LEU A 382 -16.28 2.36 -0.72
N LEU A 383 -17.59 2.20 -0.43
CA LEU A 383 -18.25 0.89 -0.53
C LEU A 383 -18.24 0.35 -1.97
N LYS A 384 -18.44 1.21 -2.97
CA LYS A 384 -18.29 0.80 -4.38
C LYS A 384 -16.88 0.31 -4.67
N LYS A 385 -15.84 1.01 -4.19
CA LYS A 385 -14.44 0.57 -4.34
C LYS A 385 -14.21 -0.80 -3.70
N ILE A 386 -14.75 -1.05 -2.50
CA ILE A 386 -14.64 -2.34 -1.81
C ILE A 386 -15.35 -3.45 -2.60
N ILE A 387 -16.52 -3.18 -3.16
CA ILE A 387 -17.25 -4.17 -3.97
C ILE A 387 -16.46 -4.51 -5.23
N PHE A 388 -15.97 -3.52 -5.97
CA PHE A 388 -15.17 -3.79 -7.17
C PHE A 388 -13.82 -4.42 -6.86
N PHE A 389 -13.17 -4.05 -5.75
CA PHE A 389 -11.96 -4.69 -5.26
C PHE A 389 -12.12 -6.22 -5.16
N VAL A 390 -13.24 -6.70 -4.61
CA VAL A 390 -13.52 -8.14 -4.47
C VAL A 390 -14.12 -8.76 -5.74
N GLY A 391 -14.96 -8.00 -6.45
CA GLY A 391 -15.80 -8.52 -7.53
C GLY A 391 -15.20 -8.44 -8.94
N ASP A 392 -14.25 -7.53 -9.17
CA ASP A 392 -13.68 -7.26 -10.49
C ASP A 392 -12.15 -7.38 -10.47
N ASP A 393 -11.66 -8.40 -11.16
CA ASP A 393 -10.24 -8.73 -11.31
C ASP A 393 -9.47 -7.62 -12.06
N GLN A 394 -10.16 -6.84 -12.90
CA GLN A 394 -9.59 -5.70 -13.62
C GLN A 394 -9.78 -4.37 -12.88
N TYR A 395 -10.26 -4.39 -11.63
CA TYR A 395 -10.51 -3.16 -10.89
C TYR A 395 -9.22 -2.41 -10.56
N ASN A 396 -8.95 -1.41 -11.40
CA ASN A 396 -7.82 -0.51 -11.30
C ASN A 396 -8.25 0.83 -10.67
N GLY A 397 -9.17 0.83 -9.71
CA GLY A 397 -9.48 2.02 -8.90
C GLY A 397 -10.09 3.25 -9.61
N GLU A 398 -10.23 3.25 -10.94
CA GLU A 398 -10.72 4.37 -11.76
C GLU A 398 -11.64 3.92 -12.90
N GLY A 399 -12.77 4.63 -12.99
CA GLY A 399 -13.85 4.38 -13.94
C GLY A 399 -15.20 4.63 -13.25
N LYS A 400 -16.13 5.32 -13.93
CA LYS A 400 -17.54 5.21 -13.53
C LYS A 400 -18.01 3.83 -13.98
N HIS A 401 -17.66 2.81 -13.20
CA HIS A 401 -18.40 1.57 -13.28
C HIS A 401 -19.86 1.88 -12.91
N GLY A 402 -20.79 1.12 -13.48
CA GLY A 402 -22.21 1.22 -13.16
C GLY A 402 -22.46 1.03 -11.66
N ASP A 403 -23.74 1.02 -11.28
CA ASP A 403 -24.05 0.63 -9.91
C ASP A 403 -23.65 -0.84 -9.69
N PRO A 404 -22.72 -1.18 -8.78
CA PRO A 404 -22.33 -2.57 -8.56
C PRO A 404 -23.47 -3.45 -8.04
N LEU A 405 -24.59 -2.84 -7.62
CA LEU A 405 -25.81 -3.56 -7.29
C LEU A 405 -26.47 -4.23 -8.51
N GLU A 406 -26.23 -3.70 -9.72
CA GLU A 406 -26.80 -4.17 -10.99
C GLU A 406 -25.87 -5.16 -11.73
N MET A 407 -24.68 -5.41 -11.19
CA MET A 407 -23.68 -6.27 -11.81
C MET A 407 -23.66 -7.65 -11.15
N ASP A 408 -23.35 -8.69 -11.93
CA ASP A 408 -23.03 -10.02 -11.39
C ASP A 408 -21.51 -10.18 -11.30
N PHE A 409 -21.04 -10.55 -10.11
CA PHE A 409 -19.61 -10.75 -9.85
C PHE A 409 -19.32 -12.24 -9.74
N VAL A 410 -18.22 -12.66 -10.39
CA VAL A 410 -17.63 -13.98 -10.21
C VAL A 410 -16.33 -13.80 -9.46
N ILE A 411 -16.29 -14.25 -8.21
CA ILE A 411 -15.11 -14.10 -7.35
C ILE A 411 -14.02 -15.05 -7.85
N LYS A 412 -12.99 -14.49 -8.48
CA LYS A 412 -11.81 -15.24 -8.95
C LYS A 412 -10.69 -15.24 -7.92
N ASP A 413 -10.52 -14.14 -7.20
CA ASP A 413 -9.47 -13.96 -6.20
C ASP A 413 -10.02 -14.18 -4.78
N ARG A 414 -9.62 -15.31 -4.17
CA ARG A 414 -10.01 -15.65 -2.79
C ARG A 414 -9.28 -14.81 -1.75
N GLU A 415 -8.11 -14.27 -2.06
CA GLU A 415 -7.26 -13.56 -1.10
C GLU A 415 -7.85 -12.18 -0.79
N ARG A 416 -8.32 -11.45 -1.82
CA ARG A 416 -9.08 -10.20 -1.62
C ARG A 416 -10.34 -10.41 -0.80
N GLN A 417 -11.03 -11.54 -0.97
CA GLN A 417 -12.19 -11.89 -0.15
C GLN A 417 -11.80 -12.16 1.31
N LYS A 418 -10.66 -12.84 1.57
CA LYS A 418 -10.17 -13.07 2.94
C LYS A 418 -9.80 -11.75 3.64
N LEU A 419 -9.22 -10.79 2.92
CA LEU A 419 -8.87 -9.48 3.47
C LEU A 419 -10.08 -8.75 4.08
N LEU A 420 -11.30 -8.96 3.57
CA LEU A 420 -12.52 -8.40 4.19
C LEU A 420 -12.70 -8.84 5.65
N ARG A 421 -12.33 -10.07 5.96
CA ARG A 421 -12.44 -10.65 7.31
C ARG A 421 -11.21 -10.31 8.14
N GLU A 422 -10.02 -10.58 7.60
CA GLU A 422 -8.75 -10.44 8.32
C GLU A 422 -8.46 -8.99 8.69
N GLN A 423 -8.76 -8.02 7.82
CA GLN A 423 -8.55 -6.60 8.11
C GLN A 423 -9.77 -5.94 8.76
N HIS A 424 -10.71 -6.74 9.28
CA HIS A 424 -11.89 -6.28 10.03
C HIS A 424 -12.86 -5.35 9.26
N ILE A 425 -12.85 -5.35 7.93
CA ILE A 425 -13.82 -4.58 7.13
C ILE A 425 -15.25 -5.00 7.49
N LEU A 426 -15.54 -6.30 7.58
CA LEU A 426 -16.88 -6.79 7.91
C LEU A 426 -17.36 -6.29 9.28
N LYS A 427 -16.46 -6.19 10.26
CA LYS A 427 -16.78 -5.63 11.59
C LYS A 427 -17.28 -4.18 11.46
N GLN A 428 -16.62 -3.37 10.64
CA GLN A 428 -17.05 -1.98 10.41
C GLN A 428 -18.34 -1.90 9.62
N ILE A 429 -18.56 -2.78 8.64
CA ILE A 429 -19.82 -2.87 7.90
C ILE A 429 -21.00 -3.13 8.85
N PHE A 430 -20.85 -4.07 9.79
CA PHE A 430 -21.89 -4.32 10.79
C PHE A 430 -22.14 -3.10 11.67
N LYS A 431 -21.10 -2.40 12.11
CA LYS A 431 -21.25 -1.16 12.87
C LYS A 431 -22.01 -0.09 12.09
N ILE A 432 -21.68 0.12 10.81
CA ILE A 432 -22.39 1.09 9.96
C ILE A 432 -23.88 0.75 9.81
N LEU A 433 -24.22 -0.55 9.76
CA LEU A 433 -25.60 -1.02 9.68
C LEU A 433 -26.34 -0.93 11.02
N GLN A 434 -25.64 -0.89 12.16
CA GLN A 434 -26.24 -0.87 13.50
C GLN A 434 -26.30 0.53 14.12
N ALA A 435 -25.20 1.29 14.03
CA ALA A 435 -25.02 2.58 14.69
C ALA A 435 -26.15 3.60 14.47
N PRO A 436 -26.74 3.75 13.26
CA PRO A 436 -27.83 4.70 13.06
C PRO A 436 -29.11 4.35 13.83
N PHE A 437 -29.31 3.08 14.19
CA PHE A 437 -30.56 2.57 14.76
C PHE A 437 -30.44 2.23 16.25
N GLN A 438 -29.23 2.27 16.81
CA GLN A 438 -29.01 2.04 18.23
C GLN A 438 -29.26 3.34 19.01
N ASP A 439 -29.94 3.20 20.14
CA ASP A 439 -30.11 4.28 21.10
C ASP A 439 -28.96 4.23 22.11
N HIS A 440 -28.12 5.26 22.09
CA HIS A 440 -26.99 5.42 23.02
C HIS A 440 -27.31 6.39 24.17
N GLY A 441 -28.59 6.68 24.43
CA GLY A 441 -29.07 7.55 25.50
C GLY A 441 -29.56 8.93 25.04
N GLU A 442 -29.31 9.29 23.78
CA GLU A 442 -29.80 10.52 23.13
C GLU A 442 -30.87 10.24 22.05
N GLY A 443 -31.32 8.99 21.90
CA GLY A 443 -32.20 8.53 20.83
C GLY A 443 -31.42 7.99 19.63
N SER A 444 -32.07 7.14 18.81
CA SER A 444 -31.47 6.64 17.57
C SER A 444 -31.47 7.74 16.49
N MET A 445 -30.43 7.75 15.65
CA MET A 445 -30.31 8.71 14.54
C MET A 445 -31.42 8.51 13.49
N LEU A 446 -31.78 7.26 13.22
CA LEU A 446 -32.82 6.85 12.28
C LEU A 446 -33.67 5.75 12.90
N SER A 447 -34.95 5.73 12.58
CA SER A 447 -35.80 4.56 12.75
C SER A 447 -35.86 3.75 11.45
N MET A 448 -36.31 2.49 11.55
CA MET A 448 -36.53 1.65 10.36
C MET A 448 -37.63 2.21 9.43
N GLU A 449 -38.58 2.97 9.99
CA GLU A 449 -39.67 3.59 9.24
C GLU A 449 -39.17 4.78 8.42
N ASP A 450 -38.22 5.56 8.96
CA ASP A 450 -37.61 6.71 8.27
C ASP A 450 -36.91 6.31 6.98
N LEU A 451 -36.39 5.08 6.91
CA LEU A 451 -35.72 4.59 5.72
C LEU A 451 -36.63 4.56 4.49
N ALA A 452 -37.96 4.51 4.65
CA ALA A 452 -38.93 4.52 3.56
C ALA A 452 -39.04 5.90 2.88
N ASP A 453 -38.70 6.97 3.58
CA ASP A 453 -38.72 8.35 3.07
C ASP A 453 -37.66 8.55 1.97
N GLN A 454 -38.02 9.35 0.95
CA GLN A 454 -37.13 9.75 -0.14
C GLN A 454 -35.90 10.52 0.36
N ARG A 455 -36.02 11.27 1.46
CA ARG A 455 -34.93 12.02 2.09
C ARG A 455 -33.76 11.11 2.50
N HIS A 456 -34.06 9.87 2.89
CA HIS A 456 -33.05 8.89 3.32
C HIS A 456 -32.61 7.93 2.20
N ARG A 457 -33.01 8.18 0.94
CA ARG A 457 -32.59 7.37 -0.22
C ARG A 457 -31.07 7.18 -0.33
N PRO A 458 -30.20 8.19 -0.12
CA PRO A 458 -28.75 7.98 -0.14
C PRO A 458 -28.26 7.00 0.92
N PHE A 459 -28.88 7.03 2.12
CA PHE A 459 -28.53 6.12 3.20
C PHE A 459 -29.05 4.70 2.93
N ARG A 460 -30.27 4.56 2.39
CA ARG A 460 -30.79 3.27 1.92
C ARG A 460 -29.84 2.61 0.91
N HIS A 461 -29.28 3.40 -0.01
CA HIS A 461 -28.29 2.91 -0.98
C HIS A 461 -26.99 2.44 -0.30
N ILE A 462 -26.51 3.15 0.72
CA ILE A 462 -25.37 2.70 1.55
C ILE A 462 -25.67 1.33 2.17
N CYS A 463 -26.85 1.14 2.78
CA CYS A 463 -27.24 -0.16 3.35
C CYS A 463 -27.24 -1.27 2.29
N GLN A 464 -27.78 -1.02 1.10
CA GLN A 464 -27.77 -1.97 -0.01
C GLN A 464 -26.33 -2.38 -0.41
N LEU A 465 -25.41 -1.40 -0.49
CA LEU A 465 -24.01 -1.66 -0.78
C LEU A 465 -23.34 -2.46 0.35
N CYS A 466 -23.63 -2.16 1.61
CA CYS A 466 -23.17 -2.96 2.75
C CYS A 466 -23.62 -4.43 2.65
N TYR A 467 -24.90 -4.68 2.35
CA TYR A 467 -25.40 -6.03 2.12
C TYR A 467 -24.76 -6.70 0.91
N ARG A 468 -24.43 -5.94 -0.15
CA ARG A 468 -23.69 -6.47 -1.30
C ARG A 468 -22.28 -6.91 -0.90
N VAL A 469 -21.56 -6.14 -0.09
CA VAL A 469 -20.26 -6.53 0.47
C VAL A 469 -20.38 -7.83 1.29
N LEU A 470 -21.40 -7.92 2.16
CA LEU A 470 -21.66 -9.13 2.94
C LEU A 470 -21.93 -10.34 2.06
N LYS A 471 -22.78 -10.20 1.02
CA LYS A 471 -23.04 -11.28 0.06
C LYS A 471 -21.76 -11.73 -0.62
N LEU A 472 -20.93 -10.79 -1.10
CA LEU A 472 -19.65 -11.12 -1.72
C LEU A 472 -18.67 -11.79 -0.76
N SER A 473 -18.74 -11.51 0.54
CA SER A 473 -17.88 -12.19 1.54
C SER A 473 -18.25 -13.67 1.78
N GLN A 474 -19.48 -14.07 1.45
CA GLN A 474 -20.04 -15.40 1.71
C GLN A 474 -20.02 -16.32 0.48
N VAL A 475 -19.97 -15.77 -0.74
CA VAL A 475 -19.93 -16.56 -1.97
C VAL A 475 -18.65 -17.40 -1.98
N THR A 476 -18.81 -18.69 -1.69
CA THR A 476 -17.82 -19.73 -1.93
C THR A 476 -18.21 -20.37 -3.26
N MET A 477 -17.26 -20.63 -4.16
CA MET A 477 -17.55 -21.18 -5.49
C MET A 477 -18.63 -22.28 -5.43
N VAL A 478 -19.79 -22.03 -6.03
CA VAL A 478 -20.59 -23.14 -6.56
C VAL A 478 -19.70 -23.73 -7.63
N THR A 479 -19.14 -24.90 -7.34
CA THR A 479 -18.38 -25.72 -8.27
C THR A 479 -19.21 -25.83 -9.55
N MET A 480 -18.83 -25.10 -10.61
CA MET A 480 -19.29 -25.42 -11.94
C MET A 480 -18.54 -26.68 -12.38
N CYS A 481 -18.96 -27.83 -11.83
CA CYS A 481 -18.88 -29.07 -12.58
C CYS A 481 -19.96 -28.98 -13.66
N LYS A 482 -19.54 -28.70 -14.89
CA LYS A 482 -20.20 -29.21 -16.09
C LYS A 482 -19.15 -29.88 -16.94
#